data_AF-A0A167M7M4-F1
#
_entry.id   AF-A0A167M7M4-F1
#
_cell.length_a   1.000
_cell.length_b   1.000
_cell.length_c   1.000
_cell.angle_alpha   90.00
_cell.angle_beta   90.00
_cell.angle_gamma   90.00
#
_symmetry.space_group_name_H-M   'P 1'
#
loop_
_entity.id
_entity.type
_entity.pdbx_description
1 polymer ?
#
loop_
_entity_poly.entity_id
_entity_poly.type
_entity_poly.pdbx_seq_one_letter_code
_entity_poly.pdbx_strand_id
1 'polypeptide(L)'
;MENLSISEPPHQGGGEGGALGLAPPPPAQLPPQMFTTAAQLLDLTDKKLMVVLRDGRKLVGVLRSWDQFANIVLQSTTERIFALLPQPETTTTDTAATPAPAPAPRGLYADIFHGIFLVRGENVLLLGEIDLDRDDLPPPGYEEAELSRVRRLADEARARDRRRDKARGRKLAKLGFEGDGAGEIVLL
;
A
#
# COMPACT_ATOMS: atom_id res chain seq x y z
N MET A 1 45.69 12.99 57.43
CA MET A 1 45.25 14.29 56.86
C MET A 1 43.77 14.14 56.56
N GLU A 2 42.93 14.04 57.59
CA GLU A 2 42.38 15.14 58.42
C GLU A 2 41.22 15.83 57.67
N ASN A 3 40.01 16.08 58.19
CA ASN A 3 39.34 15.88 59.48
C ASN A 3 37.82 16.16 59.29
N LEU A 4 36.94 15.40 59.99
CA LEU A 4 35.74 15.77 60.80
C LEU A 4 34.82 16.94 60.34
N SER A 5 33.48 16.84 60.32
CA SER A 5 32.57 16.84 61.50
C SER A 5 31.18 16.28 61.13
N ILE A 6 30.69 15.20 61.77
CA ILE A 6 29.84 15.16 62.97
C ILE A 6 28.60 16.09 62.96
N SER A 7 27.45 15.42 62.96
CA SER A 7 26.09 15.90 63.16
C SER A 7 25.86 16.37 64.60
N GLU A 8 25.05 17.42 64.78
CA GLU A 8 24.40 17.76 66.05
C GLU A 8 22.87 17.85 65.80
N PRO A 9 22.01 17.17 66.59
CA PRO A 9 20.57 17.23 66.40
C PRO A 9 19.91 18.21 67.39
N PRO A 10 18.79 18.86 67.03
CA PRO A 10 17.86 19.36 68.03
C PRO A 10 16.69 18.38 68.19
N HIS A 11 16.42 18.07 69.45
CA HIS A 11 15.30 17.28 69.95
C HIS A 11 13.92 17.94 69.71
N GLN A 12 12.93 17.05 69.51
CA GLN A 12 11.51 17.11 69.91
C GLN A 12 10.65 18.35 69.59
N GLY A 13 9.62 18.11 68.78
CA GLY A 13 8.38 18.88 68.74
C GLY A 13 7.30 18.05 68.06
N GLY A 14 6.14 17.86 68.70
CA GLY A 14 5.13 16.86 68.35
C GLY A 14 4.32 17.14 67.09
N GLY A 15 3.52 16.15 66.69
CA GLY A 15 2.60 16.28 65.56
C GLY A 15 2.02 14.94 65.12
N GLU A 16 0.76 14.75 65.39
CA GLU A 16 -0.05 13.55 65.18
C GLU A 16 -0.25 13.16 63.70
N GLY A 17 -0.43 11.86 63.46
CA GLY A 17 -1.36 11.31 62.46
C GLY A 17 -1.25 11.78 61.01
N GLY A 18 -0.22 11.32 60.28
CA GLY A 18 -0.17 11.43 58.82
C GLY A 18 -0.47 10.08 58.15
N ALA A 19 -1.69 9.89 57.64
CA ALA A 19 -2.05 8.77 56.79
C ALA A 19 -1.09 8.70 55.59
N LEU A 20 -0.38 7.58 55.43
CA LEU A 20 0.44 7.28 54.26
C LEU A 20 -0.47 7.14 53.04
N GLY A 21 -0.67 8.23 52.32
CA GLY A 21 -1.29 8.24 51.01
C GLY A 21 -0.42 7.44 50.05
N LEU A 22 -0.89 6.25 49.65
CA LEU A 22 -0.33 5.50 48.54
C LEU A 22 -0.41 6.36 47.29
N ALA A 23 0.73 6.76 46.74
CA ALA A 23 0.79 7.43 45.45
C ALA A 23 0.11 6.53 44.39
N PRO A 24 -0.70 7.11 43.48
CA PRO A 24 -1.31 6.33 42.41
C PRO A 24 -0.22 5.64 41.58
N PRO A 25 -0.44 4.40 41.12
CA PRO A 25 0.53 3.69 40.30
C PRO A 25 0.85 4.52 39.05
N PRO A 26 2.11 4.50 38.57
CA PRO A 26 2.46 5.19 37.34
C PRO A 26 1.56 4.72 36.20
N PRO A 27 1.16 5.62 35.29
CA PRO A 27 0.33 5.23 34.15
C PRO A 27 1.03 4.11 33.39
N ALA A 28 0.29 3.04 33.10
CA ALA A 28 0.78 1.91 32.34
C ALA A 28 1.30 2.43 31.00
N GLN A 29 2.62 2.39 30.81
CA GLN A 29 3.22 2.69 29.52
C GLN A 29 2.80 1.58 28.56
N LEU A 30 2.06 1.94 27.51
CA LEU A 30 1.72 0.99 26.45
C LEU A 30 3.03 0.47 25.85
N PRO A 31 3.09 -0.82 25.49
CA PRO A 31 4.27 -1.38 24.85
C PRO A 31 4.66 -0.52 23.64
N PRO A 32 5.97 -0.25 23.44
CA PRO A 32 6.43 0.62 22.37
C PRO A 32 5.96 0.06 21.02
N GLN A 33 5.13 0.83 20.33
CA GLN A 33 4.67 0.46 18.99
C GLN A 33 5.89 0.42 18.06
N MET A 34 6.16 -0.75 17.47
CA MET A 34 7.30 -0.93 16.59
C MET A 34 6.99 -0.36 15.21
N PHE A 35 7.67 0.73 14.84
CA PHE A 35 7.57 1.35 13.51
C PHE A 35 8.64 0.80 12.56
N THR A 36 8.61 -0.51 12.29
CA THR A 36 9.52 -1.15 11.33
C THR A 36 8.73 -1.80 10.20
N THR A 37 9.31 -1.89 9.00
CA THR A 37 8.72 -2.64 7.88
C THR A 37 8.37 -4.07 8.30
N ALA A 38 9.26 -4.69 9.07
CA ALA A 38 9.07 -6.03 9.61
C ALA A 38 7.83 -6.13 10.51
N ALA A 39 7.62 -5.16 11.41
CA ALA A 39 6.45 -5.14 12.28
C ALA A 39 5.14 -5.05 11.48
N GLN A 40 5.12 -4.25 10.41
CA GLN A 40 3.94 -4.12 9.55
C GLN A 40 3.67 -5.38 8.72
N LEU A 41 4.71 -6.03 8.21
CA LEU A 41 4.57 -7.28 7.45
C LEU A 41 4.19 -8.47 8.35
N LEU A 42 4.59 -8.46 9.62
CA LEU A 42 4.22 -9.50 10.58
C LEU A 42 2.70 -9.65 10.68
N ASP A 43 1.98 -8.53 10.81
CA ASP A 43 0.52 -8.50 10.90
C ASP A 43 -0.19 -8.92 9.61
N LEU A 44 0.53 -8.98 8.48
CA LEU A 44 0.04 -9.39 7.17
C LEU A 44 0.36 -10.86 6.86
N THR A 45 1.10 -11.55 7.72
CA THR A 45 1.46 -12.96 7.53
C THR A 45 0.20 -13.82 7.50
N ASP A 46 0.15 -14.77 6.56
CA ASP A 46 -0.99 -15.66 6.29
C ASP A 46 -2.30 -14.96 5.88
N LYS A 47 -2.23 -13.68 5.50
CA LYS A 47 -3.35 -12.94 4.92
C LYS A 47 -3.27 -12.88 3.40
N LYS A 48 -4.43 -12.72 2.76
CA LYS A 48 -4.53 -12.48 1.32
C LYS A 48 -4.22 -11.02 1.03
N LEU A 49 -3.22 -10.77 0.20
CA LEU A 49 -2.71 -9.43 -0.12
C LEU A 49 -2.80 -9.15 -1.62
N MET A 50 -2.99 -7.87 -1.97
CA MET A 50 -2.68 -7.35 -3.29
C MET A 50 -1.28 -6.74 -3.23
N VAL A 51 -0.42 -7.11 -4.17
CA VAL A 51 0.94 -6.59 -4.34
C VAL A 51 1.04 -5.94 -5.71
N VAL A 52 1.41 -4.66 -5.75
CA VAL A 52 1.70 -3.96 -7.00
C VAL A 52 3.21 -3.89 -7.18
N LEU A 53 3.68 -4.30 -8.35
CA LEU A 53 5.09 -4.29 -8.70
C LEU A 53 5.48 -3.02 -9.46
N ARG A 54 6.78 -2.71 -9.48
CA ARG A 54 7.36 -1.57 -10.23
C ARG A 54 7.19 -1.63 -11.75
N ASP A 55 6.84 -2.79 -12.30
CA ASP A 55 6.49 -2.94 -13.73
C ASP A 55 4.98 -2.77 -13.99
N GLY A 56 4.20 -2.48 -12.94
CA GLY A 56 2.76 -2.25 -12.99
C GLY A 56 1.93 -3.54 -12.94
N ARG A 57 2.55 -4.71 -12.73
CA ARG A 57 1.83 -5.97 -12.49
C ARG A 57 1.16 -5.93 -11.12
N LYS A 58 0.00 -6.57 -11.03
CA LYS A 58 -0.79 -6.67 -9.80
C LYS A 58 -0.95 -8.14 -9.47
N LEU A 59 -0.38 -8.56 -8.35
CA LEU A 59 -0.43 -9.93 -7.85
C LEU A 59 -1.39 -9.99 -6.67
N VAL A 60 -2.21 -11.02 -6.61
CA VAL A 60 -3.10 -11.32 -5.49
C VAL A 60 -2.71 -12.69 -4.96
N GLY A 61 -2.40 -12.83 -3.68
CA GLY A 61 -1.99 -14.10 -3.11
C GLY A 61 -1.89 -14.06 -1.59
N VAL A 62 -1.65 -15.21 -0.97
CA VAL A 62 -1.49 -15.32 0.49
C VAL A 62 -0.02 -15.16 0.86
N LEU A 63 0.30 -14.21 1.75
CA LEU A 63 1.67 -14.00 2.21
C LEU A 63 2.11 -15.14 3.13
N ARG A 64 3.19 -15.85 2.76
CA ARG A 64 3.70 -17.01 3.53
C ARG A 64 5.00 -16.73 4.27
N SER A 65 5.87 -15.94 3.66
CA SER A 65 7.12 -15.52 4.30
C SER A 65 7.57 -14.18 3.76
N TRP A 66 8.31 -13.45 4.57
CA TRP A 66 8.89 -12.16 4.22
C TRP A 66 10.20 -11.95 4.98
N ASP A 67 10.99 -10.96 4.56
CA ASP A 67 12.17 -10.49 5.28
C ASP A 67 12.18 -8.96 5.48
N GLN A 68 13.17 -8.43 6.19
CA GLN A 68 13.27 -6.98 6.45
C GLN A 68 13.48 -6.12 5.19
N PHE A 69 13.83 -6.73 4.05
CA PHE A 69 13.97 -6.07 2.76
C PHE A 69 12.69 -6.15 1.93
N ALA A 70 11.61 -6.72 2.48
CA ALA A 70 10.35 -7.00 1.81
C ALA A 70 10.46 -7.98 0.63
N ASN A 71 11.46 -8.87 0.64
CA ASN A 71 11.40 -10.06 -0.22
C ASN A 71 10.25 -10.93 0.30
N ILE A 72 9.27 -11.25 -0.54
CA ILE A 72 8.05 -11.95 -0.12
C ILE A 72 7.82 -13.23 -0.92
N VAL A 73 7.25 -14.23 -0.24
CA VAL A 73 6.73 -15.45 -0.86
C VAL A 73 5.21 -15.42 -0.76
N LEU A 74 4.56 -15.48 -1.91
CA LEU A 74 3.12 -15.58 -2.05
C LEU A 74 2.73 -17.00 -2.44
N GLN A 75 1.64 -17.51 -1.85
CA GLN A 75 1.01 -18.76 -2.22
C GLN A 75 -0.34 -18.50 -2.90
N SER A 76 -0.75 -19.41 -3.79
CA SER A 76 -2.00 -19.31 -4.55
C SER A 76 -2.11 -17.96 -5.28
N THR A 77 -0.98 -17.57 -5.89
CA THR A 77 -0.81 -16.25 -6.50
C THR A 77 -1.51 -16.19 -7.84
N THR A 78 -2.29 -15.14 -8.04
CA THR A 78 -2.97 -14.78 -9.28
C THR A 78 -2.48 -13.41 -9.73
N GLU A 79 -2.09 -13.28 -10.99
CA GLU A 79 -1.81 -11.97 -11.59
C GLU A 79 -3.08 -11.45 -12.24
N ARG A 80 -3.52 -10.26 -11.81
CA ARG A 80 -4.69 -9.57 -12.37
C ARG A 80 -4.26 -8.51 -13.36
N ILE A 81 -4.68 -8.66 -14.61
CA ILE A 81 -4.43 -7.70 -15.69
C ILE A 81 -5.68 -6.85 -15.89
N PHE A 82 -5.51 -5.54 -15.97
CA PHE A 82 -6.58 -4.58 -16.26
C PHE A 82 -6.35 -3.92 -17.61
N ALA A 83 -7.42 -3.72 -18.36
CA ALA A 83 -7.40 -2.98 -19.61
C ALA A 83 -8.62 -2.06 -19.70
N LEU A 84 -8.40 -0.78 -20.04
CA LEU A 84 -9.50 0.13 -20.29
C LEU A 84 -10.10 -0.12 -21.66
N LEU A 85 -11.44 -0.03 -21.75
CA LEU A 85 -12.11 -0.03 -23.03
C LEU A 85 -11.92 1.33 -23.69
N PRO A 86 -11.68 1.39 -25.02
CA PRO A 86 -11.67 2.65 -25.75
C PRO A 86 -13.08 3.25 -25.67
N GLN A 87 -13.25 4.33 -24.93
CA GLN A 87 -14.50 5.09 -24.96
C GLN A 87 -14.57 5.84 -26.30
N PRO A 88 -15.71 5.81 -27.01
CA PRO A 88 -15.90 6.72 -28.14
C PRO A 88 -15.83 8.14 -27.59
N GLU A 89 -14.95 8.96 -28.16
CA GLU A 89 -14.67 10.33 -27.76
C GLU A 89 -15.99 11.12 -27.61
N THR A 90 -16.54 11.22 -26.39
CA THR A 90 -17.74 12.02 -26.15
C THR A 90 -17.32 13.48 -26.20
N THR A 91 -17.57 14.10 -27.35
CA THR A 91 -17.53 15.56 -27.51
C THR A 91 -18.43 16.16 -26.45
N THR A 92 -17.83 16.81 -25.46
CA THR A 92 -18.49 17.53 -24.38
C THR A 92 -19.45 18.57 -24.97
N THR A 93 -20.73 18.24 -24.98
CA THR A 93 -21.79 19.23 -25.07
C THR A 93 -22.54 19.15 -23.75
N ASP A 94 -22.33 20.15 -22.90
CA ASP A 94 -23.04 20.31 -21.63
C ASP A 94 -24.54 20.38 -21.90
N THR A 95 -25.30 19.33 -21.58
CA THR A 95 -26.72 19.50 -21.24
C THR A 95 -27.23 18.40 -20.31
N ALA A 96 -27.67 18.84 -19.13
CA ALA A 96 -28.71 18.31 -18.25
C ALA A 96 -28.70 16.82 -17.83
N ALA A 97 -28.56 16.68 -16.52
CA ALA A 97 -28.93 15.54 -15.67
C ALA A 97 -30.11 14.70 -16.17
N THR A 98 -29.80 13.50 -16.65
CA THR A 98 -30.66 12.32 -16.60
C THR A 98 -29.92 11.28 -15.75
N PRO A 99 -30.56 10.54 -14.83
CA PRO A 99 -29.88 9.49 -14.09
C PRO A 99 -29.48 8.41 -15.11
N ALA A 100 -28.18 8.29 -15.36
CA ALA A 100 -27.64 7.37 -16.34
C ALA A 100 -27.99 5.92 -15.95
N PRO A 101 -28.28 5.05 -16.93
CA PRO A 101 -28.33 3.60 -16.68
C PRO A 101 -26.99 3.14 -16.09
N ALA A 102 -27.00 2.01 -15.36
CA ALA A 102 -25.83 1.45 -14.69
C ALA A 102 -24.56 1.66 -15.51
N PRO A 103 -23.50 2.27 -14.95
CA PRO A 103 -22.35 2.70 -15.73
C PRO A 103 -21.77 1.48 -16.44
N ALA A 104 -21.79 1.51 -17.77
CA ALA A 104 -21.15 0.49 -18.58
C ALA A 104 -19.71 0.26 -18.09
N PRO A 105 -19.20 -0.98 -18.14
CA PRO A 105 -17.86 -1.27 -17.65
C PRO A 105 -16.85 -0.34 -18.35
N ARG A 106 -16.07 0.38 -17.54
CA ARG A 106 -14.98 1.25 -18.01
C ARG A 106 -13.82 0.43 -18.54
N GLY A 107 -13.65 -0.80 -18.06
CA GLY A 107 -12.56 -1.68 -18.47
C GLY A 107 -12.90 -3.16 -18.34
N LEU A 108 -11.94 -3.97 -18.74
CA LEU A 108 -11.95 -5.42 -18.62
C LEU A 108 -10.81 -5.84 -17.70
N TYR A 109 -10.97 -6.97 -17.01
CA TYR A 109 -9.89 -7.62 -16.29
C TYR A 109 -9.81 -9.12 -16.60
N ALA A 110 -8.64 -9.70 -16.36
CA ALA A 110 -8.41 -11.14 -16.47
C ALA A 110 -7.36 -11.58 -15.45
N ASP A 111 -7.51 -12.80 -14.95
CA ASP A 111 -6.69 -13.39 -13.91
C ASP A 111 -5.83 -14.54 -14.46
N ILE A 112 -4.55 -14.60 -14.06
CA ILE A 112 -3.60 -15.66 -14.43
C ILE A 112 -3.06 -16.32 -13.16
N PHE A 113 -3.34 -17.61 -13.00
CA PHE A 113 -2.82 -18.37 -11.86
C PHE A 113 -1.34 -18.73 -12.02
N HIS A 114 -0.55 -18.46 -10.98
CA HIS A 114 0.89 -18.68 -10.92
C HIS A 114 1.32 -19.64 -9.79
N GLY A 115 0.45 -19.94 -8.81
CA GLY A 115 0.80 -20.82 -7.69
C GLY A 115 1.73 -20.15 -6.67
N ILE A 116 2.94 -20.68 -6.47
CA ILE A 116 3.92 -20.11 -5.53
C ILE A 116 4.78 -19.07 -6.27
N PHE A 117 4.89 -17.87 -5.71
CA PHE A 117 5.60 -16.75 -6.33
C PHE A 117 6.56 -16.10 -5.35
N LEU A 118 7.85 -16.00 -5.71
CA LEU A 118 8.85 -15.27 -4.95
C LEU A 118 9.06 -13.90 -5.60
N VAL A 119 8.80 -12.83 -4.84
CA VAL A 119 8.99 -11.45 -5.27
C VAL A 119 10.18 -10.87 -4.52
N ARG A 120 11.10 -10.26 -5.27
CA ARG A 120 12.23 -9.52 -4.70
C ARG A 120 11.77 -8.14 -4.23
N GLY A 121 12.17 -7.74 -3.04
CA GLY A 121 11.60 -6.62 -2.30
C GLY A 121 11.76 -5.27 -2.99
N GLU A 122 12.85 -5.03 -3.72
CA GLU A 122 12.97 -3.77 -4.45
C GLU A 122 11.95 -3.62 -5.59
N ASN A 123 11.36 -4.71 -6.07
CA ASN A 123 10.33 -4.65 -7.12
C ASN A 123 8.93 -4.44 -6.57
N VAL A 124 8.73 -4.53 -5.25
CA VAL A 124 7.45 -4.19 -4.60
C VAL A 124 7.29 -2.68 -4.59
N LEU A 125 6.20 -2.19 -5.17
CA LEU A 125 5.83 -0.78 -5.11
C LEU A 125 4.96 -0.51 -3.88
N LEU A 126 3.91 -1.30 -3.72
CA LEU A 126 3.02 -1.28 -2.56
C LEU A 126 2.37 -2.64 -2.37
N LEU A 127 1.90 -2.91 -1.17
CA LEU A 127 1.07 -4.07 -0.85
C LEU A 127 0.04 -3.71 0.21
N GLY A 128 -1.05 -4.47 0.25
CA GLY A 128 -2.12 -4.29 1.25
C GLY A 128 -3.00 -5.52 1.37
N GLU A 129 -3.56 -5.71 2.57
CA GLU A 129 -4.56 -6.74 2.84
C GLU A 129 -5.81 -6.52 1.98
N ILE A 130 -6.37 -7.62 1.46
CA ILE A 130 -7.61 -7.60 0.71
C ILE A 130 -8.74 -8.12 1.58
N ASP A 131 -9.87 -7.43 1.52
CA ASP A 131 -11.15 -7.90 2.06
C ASP A 131 -11.68 -9.07 1.20
N LEU A 132 -11.81 -10.24 1.81
CA LEU A 132 -12.16 -11.48 1.10
C LEU A 132 -13.55 -11.43 0.46
N ASP A 133 -14.52 -10.80 1.12
CA ASP A 133 -15.89 -10.73 0.64
C ASP A 133 -15.99 -9.79 -0.59
N ARG A 134 -15.16 -8.74 -0.63
CA ARG A 134 -15.12 -7.80 -1.76
C ARG A 134 -14.32 -8.33 -2.94
N ASP A 135 -13.31 -9.15 -2.72
CA ASP A 135 -12.44 -9.66 -3.80
C ASP A 135 -13.13 -10.69 -4.71
N ASP A 136 -14.20 -11.33 -4.22
CA ASP A 136 -15.05 -12.23 -5.01
C ASP A 136 -15.90 -11.47 -6.03
N LEU A 137 -16.02 -10.14 -5.90
CA LEU A 137 -16.75 -9.29 -6.84
C LEU A 137 -15.80 -8.67 -7.87
N PRO A 138 -16.23 -8.54 -9.14
CA PRO A 138 -15.54 -7.71 -10.12
C PRO A 138 -15.26 -6.32 -9.56
N PRO A 139 -14.04 -5.77 -9.76
CA PRO A 139 -13.72 -4.42 -9.33
C PRO A 139 -14.70 -3.41 -9.93
N PRO A 140 -15.08 -2.34 -9.20
CA PRO A 140 -16.08 -1.38 -9.68
C PRO A 140 -15.75 -0.81 -11.06
N GLY A 141 -16.66 -0.99 -12.02
CA GLY A 141 -16.48 -0.53 -13.41
C GLY A 141 -15.60 -1.44 -14.27
N TYR A 142 -15.26 -2.64 -13.81
CA TYR A 142 -14.57 -3.66 -14.60
C TYR A 142 -15.41 -4.93 -14.74
N GLU A 143 -15.25 -5.61 -15.87
CA GLU A 143 -15.88 -6.91 -16.13
C GLU A 143 -14.80 -7.95 -16.47
N GLU A 144 -15.01 -9.20 -16.07
CA GLU A 144 -14.09 -10.30 -16.41
C GLU A 144 -14.19 -10.60 -17.90
N ALA A 145 -13.04 -10.80 -18.56
CA ALA A 145 -13.00 -11.14 -19.97
C ALA A 145 -11.88 -12.12 -20.30
N GLU A 146 -11.89 -12.61 -21.53
CA GLU A 146 -10.85 -13.50 -22.05
C GLU A 146 -9.45 -12.87 -21.93
N LEU A 147 -8.51 -13.63 -21.38
CA LEU A 147 -7.13 -13.21 -21.17
C LEU A 147 -6.47 -12.62 -22.42
N SER A 148 -6.70 -13.24 -23.58
CA SER A 148 -6.11 -12.79 -24.85
C SER A 148 -6.57 -11.36 -25.20
N ARG A 149 -7.86 -11.07 -25.02
CA ARG A 149 -8.47 -9.77 -25.28
C ARG A 149 -7.96 -8.70 -24.31
N VAL A 150 -7.95 -9.01 -23.01
CA VAL A 150 -7.49 -8.09 -21.97
C VAL A 150 -6.01 -7.76 -22.16
N ARG A 151 -5.19 -8.78 -22.42
CA ARG A 151 -3.75 -8.60 -22.63
C ARG A 151 -3.45 -7.75 -23.86
N ARG A 152 -4.14 -7.98 -24.97
CA ARG A 152 -4.00 -7.16 -26.18
C ARG A 152 -4.28 -5.68 -25.89
N LEU A 153 -5.40 -5.38 -25.24
CA LEU A 153 -5.78 -4.00 -24.91
C LEU A 153 -4.82 -3.35 -23.90
N ALA A 154 -4.36 -4.10 -22.90
CA ALA A 154 -3.38 -3.62 -21.92
C ALA A 154 -2.03 -3.30 -22.57
N ASP A 155 -1.57 -4.15 -23.49
CA ASP A 155 -0.30 -3.96 -24.21
C ASP A 155 -0.39 -2.78 -25.19
N GLU A 156 -1.51 -2.64 -25.90
CA GLU A 156 -1.79 -1.47 -26.76
C GLU A 156 -1.82 -0.17 -25.96
N ALA A 157 -2.47 -0.16 -24.79
CA ALA A 157 -2.53 0.99 -23.90
C ALA A 157 -1.14 1.37 -23.35
N ARG A 158 -0.40 0.39 -22.83
CA ARG A 158 0.98 0.59 -22.34
C ARG A 158 1.90 1.11 -23.45
N ALA A 159 1.78 0.59 -24.67
CA ALA A 159 2.56 1.07 -25.80
C ALA A 159 2.21 2.52 -26.18
N ARG A 160 0.92 2.88 -26.16
CA ARG A 160 0.44 4.25 -26.41
C ARG A 160 0.96 5.21 -25.34
N ASP A 161 0.83 4.86 -24.06
CA ASP A 161 1.27 5.70 -22.96
C ASP A 161 2.80 5.88 -22.98
N ARG A 162 3.56 4.81 -23.21
CA ARG A 162 5.02 4.89 -23.38
C ARG A 162 5.43 5.82 -24.52
N ARG A 163 4.69 5.82 -25.64
CA ARG A 163 4.93 6.75 -26.76
C ARG A 163 4.60 8.19 -26.38
N ARG A 164 3.46 8.41 -25.72
CA ARG A 164 3.03 9.74 -25.23
C ARG A 164 4.05 10.30 -24.25
N ASP A 165 4.49 9.51 -23.29
CA ASP A 165 5.38 9.95 -22.23
C ASP A 165 6.79 10.24 -22.78
N LYS A 166 7.27 9.43 -23.73
CA LYS A 166 8.51 9.74 -24.48
C LYS A 166 8.40 11.04 -25.28
N ALA A 167 7.24 11.30 -25.90
CA ALA A 167 7.01 12.54 -26.64
C ALA A 167 6.90 13.75 -25.69
N ARG A 168 6.22 13.59 -24.54
CA ARG A 168 6.10 14.61 -23.48
C ARG A 168 7.47 14.93 -22.89
N GLY A 169 8.26 13.92 -22.53
CA GLY A 169 9.61 14.08 -22.01
C GLY A 169 10.52 14.84 -22.98
N ARG A 170 10.46 14.54 -24.28
CA ARG A 170 11.21 15.30 -25.30
C ARG A 170 10.80 16.78 -25.39
N LYS A 171 9.50 17.08 -25.22
CA LYS A 171 9.00 18.47 -25.23
C LYS A 171 9.44 19.22 -23.96
N LEU A 172 9.33 18.57 -22.81
CA LEU A 172 9.71 19.12 -21.51
C LEU A 172 11.23 19.36 -21.40
N ALA A 173 12.04 18.46 -21.94
CA ALA A 173 13.49 18.62 -21.99
C ALA A 173 13.93 19.89 -22.74
N LYS A 174 13.21 20.29 -23.80
CA LYS A 174 13.48 21.55 -24.52
C LYS A 174 13.19 22.80 -23.68
N LEU A 175 12.40 22.66 -22.62
CA LEU A 175 12.05 23.73 -21.69
C LEU A 175 12.93 23.71 -20.43
N GLY A 176 13.98 22.88 -20.40
CA GLY A 176 14.88 22.77 -19.25
C GLY A 176 14.38 21.86 -18.12
N PHE A 177 13.30 21.11 -18.33
CA PHE A 177 12.84 20.11 -17.36
C PHE A 177 13.56 18.79 -17.60
N GLU A 178 14.18 18.26 -16.55
CA GLU A 178 14.68 16.89 -16.52
C GLU A 178 13.55 15.96 -16.09
N GLY A 179 13.26 14.97 -16.93
CA GLY A 179 12.31 13.92 -16.55
C GLY A 179 13.03 12.93 -15.64
N ASP A 180 12.56 12.77 -14.41
CA ASP A 180 13.02 11.65 -13.59
C ASP A 180 12.49 10.36 -14.24
N GLY A 181 13.38 9.46 -14.62
CA GLY A 181 13.05 8.25 -15.38
C GLY A 181 12.23 7.23 -14.59
N ALA A 182 11.80 7.57 -13.39
CA ALA A 182 10.88 6.80 -12.58
C ALA A 182 9.51 6.81 -13.25
N GLY A 183 9.21 5.76 -14.02
CA GLY A 183 7.93 5.57 -14.68
C GLY A 183 6.80 5.80 -13.68
N GLU A 184 6.03 6.87 -13.90
CA GLU A 184 4.75 7.09 -13.23
C GLU A 184 3.85 5.90 -13.59
N ILE A 185 3.79 4.91 -12.71
CA ILE A 185 2.79 3.86 -12.81
C ILE A 185 1.49 4.49 -12.37
N VAL A 186 0.60 4.72 -13.33
CA VAL A 186 -0.78 5.09 -13.03
C VAL A 186 -1.44 3.85 -12.42
N LEU A 187 -1.74 3.93 -11.12
CA LEU A 187 -2.59 2.97 -10.43
C LEU A 187 -4.03 3.19 -10.92
N LEU A 188 -4.35 2.56 -12.06
CA LEU A 188 -5.71 2.45 -12.59
C LEU A 188 -6.52 1.40 -11.82
#